data_AF-A0AAW6I945-F1
#
_entry.id   AF-A0AAW6I945-F1
#
_cell.length_a   1.000
_cell.length_b   1.000
_cell.length_c   1.000
_cell.angle_alpha   90.00
_cell.angle_beta   90.00
_cell.angle_gamma   90.00
#
_symmetry.space_group_name_H-M   'P 1'
#
loop_
_entity.id
_entity.type
_entity.pdbx_description
1 polymer ?
#
loop_
_entity_poly.entity_id
_entity_poly.type
_entity_poly.pdbx_seq_one_letter_code
_entity_poly.pdbx_strand_id
1 'polypeptide(L)'
;METSMTDRLLGCFAKAVREKKELTEAELSSAYTEFMNHLQSITDGGQPVIVKLRRLRRLELELETYRHRAFPVLEGLTDIYLTKAAALVRMETDLLHFMAEHPGLHAAPSSADEKTRNRPALHWKGSLANLMELVASLDYSGLVTDGKGNRQSFAALVAAFETLFNVTLPKPYDLRADLARRKKNLSVLLPKLRETYEKNIVNCGLDRR
;
A
#
# COMPACT_ATOMS: atom_id res chain seq x y z
N MET A 1 26.27 2.29 12.73
CA MET A 1 26.66 3.53 12.04
C MET A 1 25.49 3.97 11.18
N GLU A 2 24.57 4.77 11.74
CA GLU A 2 23.66 5.59 10.93
C GLU A 2 23.85 7.02 11.43
N THR A 3 24.88 7.64 10.89
CA THR A 3 25.21 9.04 11.09
C THR A 3 24.08 9.89 10.50
N SER A 4 23.24 10.45 11.36
CA SER A 4 23.00 11.89 11.42
C SER A 4 23.13 12.62 10.07
N MET A 5 22.20 12.40 9.14
CA MET A 5 21.86 13.46 8.20
C MET A 5 21.02 14.46 9.00
N THR A 6 21.71 15.30 9.75
CA THR A 6 21.13 16.52 10.32
C THR A 6 20.60 17.33 9.14
N ASP A 7 19.28 17.40 9.01
CA ASP A 7 18.62 18.28 8.05
C ASP A 7 19.28 19.66 8.12
N ARG A 8 19.75 20.17 6.98
CA ARG A 8 20.46 21.45 6.90
C ARG A 8 19.66 22.57 7.56
N LEU A 9 18.33 22.50 7.46
CA LEU A 9 17.39 23.40 8.12
C LEU A 9 17.44 23.32 9.66
N LEU A 10 17.50 22.11 10.23
CA LEU A 10 17.69 21.93 11.68
C LEU A 10 19.06 22.47 12.12
N GLY A 11 20.08 22.31 11.29
CA GLY A 11 21.40 22.93 11.50
C GLY A 11 21.33 24.47 11.51
N CYS A 12 20.51 25.07 10.65
CA CYS A 12 20.24 26.51 10.67
C CYS A 12 19.58 26.94 11.98
N PHE A 13 18.54 26.23 12.45
CA PHE A 13 17.89 26.55 13.73
C PHE A 13 18.85 26.40 14.91
N ALA A 14 19.67 25.34 14.94
CA ALA A 14 20.68 25.16 15.98
C ALA A 14 21.68 26.31 16.02
N LYS A 15 22.14 26.81 14.87
CA LYS A 15 23.04 27.98 14.78
C LYS A 15 22.35 29.26 15.24
N ALA A 16 21.12 29.51 14.79
CA ALA A 16 20.37 30.70 15.21
C ALA A 16 20.15 30.73 16.73
N VAL A 17 19.86 29.57 17.34
CA VAL A 17 19.62 29.45 18.78
C VAL A 17 20.92 29.52 19.61
N ARG A 18 21.99 28.86 19.18
CA ARG A 18 23.25 28.79 19.94
C ARG A 18 24.16 29.99 19.72
N GLU A 19 24.26 30.45 18.48
CA GLU A 19 25.21 31.48 18.06
C GLU A 19 24.56 32.87 17.94
N LYS A 20 23.23 32.98 18.12
CA LYS A 20 22.44 34.21 17.90
C LYS A 20 22.70 34.84 16.53
N LYS A 21 23.02 34.01 15.55
CA LYS A 21 23.34 34.44 14.20
C LYS A 21 22.05 34.74 13.45
N GLU A 22 21.93 35.97 12.95
CA GLU A 22 20.91 36.29 11.94
C GLU A 22 21.24 35.55 10.64
N LEU A 23 20.31 34.72 10.19
CA LEU A 23 20.44 33.96 8.96
C LEU A 23 19.79 34.72 7.81
N THR A 24 20.41 34.65 6.64
CA THR A 24 19.87 35.31 5.46
C THR A 24 18.64 34.56 4.92
N GLU A 25 17.73 35.27 4.28
CA GLU A 25 16.55 34.66 3.65
C GLU A 25 16.93 33.59 2.61
N ALA A 26 17.99 33.84 1.84
CA ALA A 26 18.49 32.90 0.83
C ALA A 26 18.98 31.58 1.45
N GLU A 27 19.69 31.64 2.58
CA GLU A 27 20.16 30.45 3.30
C GLU A 27 18.99 29.64 3.86
N LEU A 28 18.02 30.32 4.51
CA LEU A 28 16.84 29.67 5.08
C LEU A 28 15.93 29.07 4.00
N SER A 29 15.70 29.80 2.91
CA SER A 29 14.88 29.33 1.78
C SER A 29 15.49 28.11 1.09
N SER A 30 16.80 28.13 0.84
CA SER A 30 17.52 26.98 0.27
C SER A 30 17.45 25.76 1.21
N ALA A 31 17.70 25.95 2.51
CA ALA A 31 17.63 24.87 3.49
C ALA A 31 16.20 24.32 3.64
N TYR A 32 15.19 25.18 3.57
CA TYR A 32 13.78 24.79 3.61
C TYR A 32 13.37 23.99 2.38
N THR A 33 13.88 24.34 1.20
CA THR A 33 13.63 23.59 -0.03
C THR A 33 14.23 22.19 0.04
N GLU A 34 15.46 22.06 0.56
CA GLU A 34 16.07 20.76 0.82
C GLU A 34 15.25 19.93 1.82
N PHE A 35 14.75 20.57 2.89
CA PHE A 35 13.87 19.93 3.87
C PHE A 35 12.56 19.42 3.24
N MET A 36 11.93 20.21 2.37
CA MET A 36 10.73 19.76 1.63
C MET A 36 11.02 18.51 0.80
N ASN A 37 12.12 18.51 0.05
CA ASN A 37 12.53 17.36 -0.76
C ASN A 37 12.84 16.13 0.10
N HIS A 38 13.48 16.33 1.26
CA HIS A 38 13.74 15.25 2.22
C HIS A 38 12.43 14.65 2.75
N LEU A 39 11.49 15.51 3.13
CA LEU A 39 10.21 15.10 3.66
C LEU A 39 9.38 14.35 2.61
N GLN A 40 9.36 14.84 1.37
CA GLN A 40 8.75 14.15 0.24
C GLN A 40 9.40 12.77 0.01
N SER A 41 10.72 12.63 0.14
CA SER A 41 11.39 11.33 0.04
C SER A 41 10.95 10.34 1.13
N ILE A 42 10.66 10.82 2.35
CA ILE A 42 10.12 10.00 3.43
C ILE A 42 8.70 9.52 3.09
N THR A 43 7.86 10.39 2.54
CA THR A 43 6.43 10.11 2.30
C THR A 43 6.18 9.37 0.99
N ASP A 44 6.96 9.60 -0.07
CA ASP A 44 6.88 8.89 -1.36
C ASP A 44 7.58 7.52 -1.35
N GLY A 45 8.50 7.30 -0.41
CA GLY A 45 9.27 6.04 -0.33
C GLY A 45 8.36 4.82 -0.11
N GLY A 46 8.76 3.66 -0.65
CA GLY A 46 8.03 2.39 -0.49
C GLY A 46 8.00 1.82 0.94
N GLN A 47 8.39 2.59 1.97
CA GLN A 47 8.45 2.14 3.36
C GLN A 47 7.05 1.91 3.97
N PRO A 48 6.91 1.01 4.96
CA PRO A 48 5.66 0.84 5.70
C PRO A 48 5.21 2.14 6.40
N VAL A 49 3.90 2.38 6.47
CA VAL A 49 3.31 3.59 7.08
C VAL A 49 3.85 3.84 8.50
N ILE A 50 3.98 2.79 9.32
CA ILE A 50 4.52 2.91 10.68
C ILE A 50 5.96 3.44 10.73
N VAL A 51 6.78 3.13 9.72
CA VAL A 51 8.17 3.61 9.63
C VAL A 51 8.18 5.09 9.26
N LYS A 52 7.32 5.50 8.32
CA LYS A 52 7.14 6.91 7.92
C LYS A 52 6.67 7.75 9.10
N LEU A 53 5.62 7.31 9.80
CA LEU A 53 5.10 7.99 10.99
C LEU A 53 6.15 8.14 12.09
N ARG A 54 6.95 7.11 12.35
CA ARG A 54 8.06 7.21 13.32
C ARG A 54 9.11 8.24 12.92
N ARG A 55 9.42 8.38 11.62
CA ARG A 55 10.36 9.38 11.12
C ARG A 55 9.79 10.79 11.26
N LEU A 56 8.54 11.02 10.82
CA LEU A 56 7.88 12.31 10.95
C LEU A 56 7.72 12.75 12.41
N ARG A 57 7.35 11.83 13.31
CA ARG A 57 7.27 12.15 14.76
C ARG A 57 8.61 12.52 15.37
N ARG A 58 9.72 11.94 14.90
CA ARG A 58 11.07 12.37 15.33
C ARG A 58 11.38 13.78 14.86
N LEU A 59 11.10 14.10 13.59
CA LEU A 59 11.29 15.45 13.06
C LEU A 59 10.43 16.48 13.80
N GLU A 60 9.17 16.14 14.09
CA GLU A 60 8.30 17.01 14.88
C GLU A 60 8.86 17.28 16.28
N LEU A 61 9.34 16.24 16.98
CA LEU A 61 9.99 16.39 18.28
C LEU A 61 11.22 17.29 18.19
N GLU A 62 12.07 17.11 17.19
CA GLU A 62 13.25 17.94 16.96
C GLU A 62 12.90 19.40 16.69
N LEU A 63 11.89 19.67 15.86
CA LEU A 63 11.41 21.04 15.61
C LEU A 63 10.82 21.69 16.87
N GLU A 64 10.06 20.92 17.66
CA GLU A 64 9.46 21.40 18.89
C GLU A 64 10.51 21.74 19.95
N THR A 65 11.69 21.10 19.91
CA THR A 65 12.80 21.48 20.80
C THR A 65 13.21 22.94 20.62
N TYR A 66 13.20 23.47 19.39
CA TYR A 66 13.56 24.87 19.12
C TYR A 66 12.45 25.86 19.50
N ARG A 67 11.23 25.39 19.71
CA ARG A 67 10.11 26.18 20.25
C ARG A 67 10.04 26.14 21.79
N HIS A 68 10.79 25.23 22.41
CA HIS A 68 10.75 25.04 23.85
C HIS A 68 11.34 26.26 24.58
N ARG A 69 10.69 26.69 25.67
CA ARG A 69 11.09 27.86 26.50
C ARG A 69 12.52 27.82 27.07
N ALA A 70 13.21 26.69 26.94
CA ALA A 70 14.60 26.54 27.34
C ALA A 70 15.58 27.22 26.37
N PHE A 71 15.13 27.54 25.15
CA PHE A 71 15.92 28.25 24.15
C PHE A 71 15.44 29.69 23.99
N PRO A 72 16.33 30.63 23.62
CA PRO A 72 15.95 31.97 23.24
C PRO A 72 14.90 31.92 22.12
N VAL A 73 13.87 32.76 22.27
CA VAL A 73 12.80 32.88 21.27
C VAL A 73 13.43 33.28 19.95
N LEU A 74 13.20 32.47 18.92
CA LEU A 74 13.55 32.82 17.56
C LEU A 74 12.64 33.96 17.10
N GLU A 75 13.22 34.97 16.45
CA GLU A 75 12.49 36.12 15.93
C GLU A 75 12.70 36.28 14.43
N GLY A 76 11.78 36.99 13.77
CA GLY A 76 11.84 37.31 12.35
C GLY A 76 11.76 36.08 11.44
N LEU A 77 12.62 36.04 10.42
CA LEU A 77 12.56 35.02 9.37
C LEU A 77 12.75 33.60 9.91
N THR A 78 13.61 33.41 10.91
CA THR A 78 13.91 32.07 11.41
C THR A 78 12.71 31.43 12.11
N ASP A 79 11.91 32.22 12.83
CA ASP A 79 10.66 31.74 13.44
C ASP A 79 9.58 31.41 12.39
N ILE A 80 9.51 32.20 11.31
CA ILE A 80 8.62 31.93 10.18
C ILE A 80 8.96 30.57 9.55
N TYR A 81 10.24 30.32 9.27
CA TYR A 81 10.67 29.05 8.66
C TYR A 81 10.52 27.86 9.62
N LEU A 82 10.75 28.04 10.92
CA LEU A 82 10.50 27.01 11.94
C LEU A 82 9.01 26.65 12.00
N THR A 83 8.14 27.66 11.99
CA THR A 83 6.69 27.47 11.99
C THR A 83 6.21 26.77 10.71
N LYS A 84 6.74 27.15 9.54
CA LYS A 84 6.45 26.49 8.26
C LYS A 84 6.88 25.01 8.28
N ALA A 85 8.09 24.72 8.76
CA ALA A 85 8.60 23.35 8.82
C ALA A 85 7.75 22.48 9.75
N ALA A 86 7.38 22.98 10.93
CA ALA A 86 6.52 22.25 11.88
C ALA A 86 5.12 22.00 11.30
N ALA A 87 4.53 23.00 10.66
CA ALA A 87 3.24 22.85 9.99
C ALA A 87 3.30 21.82 8.86
N LEU A 88 4.38 21.79 8.08
CA LEU A 88 4.56 20.83 6.98
C LEU A 88 4.66 19.39 7.49
N VAL A 89 5.44 19.15 8.55
CA VAL A 89 5.55 17.81 9.16
C VAL A 89 4.20 17.33 9.71
N ARG A 90 3.43 18.23 10.32
CA ARG A 90 2.08 17.91 10.80
C ARG A 90 1.13 17.59 9.66
N MET A 91 1.10 18.41 8.62
CA MET A 91 0.28 18.18 7.42
C MET A 91 0.56 16.80 6.82
N GLU A 92 1.81 16.41 6.70
CA GLU A 92 2.21 15.13 6.11
C GLU A 92 1.93 13.94 7.03
N THR A 93 2.00 14.17 8.35
CA THR A 93 1.52 13.20 9.32
C THR A 93 0.01 13.00 9.20
N ASP A 94 -0.78 14.07 9.06
CA ASP A 94 -2.23 14.02 8.92
C ASP A 94 -2.64 13.36 7.60
N LEU A 95 -1.96 13.67 6.51
CA LEU A 95 -2.15 13.00 5.22
C LEU A 95 -1.91 11.50 5.31
N LEU A 96 -0.86 11.06 6.00
CA LEU A 96 -0.60 9.63 6.21
C LEU A 96 -1.69 8.93 7.05
N HIS A 97 -2.22 9.60 8.08
CA HIS A 97 -3.34 9.06 8.86
C HIS A 97 -4.59 8.97 7.99
N PHE A 98 -4.91 10.02 7.24
CA PHE A 98 -6.03 10.07 6.31
C PHE A 98 -5.93 8.95 5.25
N MET A 99 -4.74 8.70 4.70
CA MET A 99 -4.52 7.60 3.76
C MET A 99 -4.70 6.22 4.41
N ALA A 100 -4.30 6.05 5.67
CA ALA A 100 -4.51 4.81 6.39
C ALA A 100 -6.00 4.54 6.69
N GLU A 101 -6.77 5.60 6.95
CA GLU A 101 -8.23 5.54 7.18
C GLU A 101 -9.01 5.37 5.87
N HIS A 102 -8.44 5.80 4.74
CA HIS A 102 -9.05 5.72 3.41
C HIS A 102 -8.15 5.01 2.38
N PRO A 103 -8.02 3.67 2.45
CA PRO A 103 -7.13 2.89 1.57
C PRO A 103 -7.43 3.02 0.07
N GLY A 104 -8.63 3.48 -0.31
CA GLY A 104 -9.03 3.72 -1.69
C GLY A 104 -8.36 4.93 -2.37
N LEU A 105 -7.67 5.79 -1.61
CA LEU A 105 -7.01 7.00 -2.13
C LEU A 105 -5.54 6.79 -2.51
N HIS A 106 -4.97 5.61 -2.24
CA HIS A 106 -3.60 5.25 -2.63
C HIS A 106 -3.36 5.13 -4.15
N ALA A 107 -4.38 5.36 -4.98
CA ALA A 107 -4.32 5.15 -6.42
C ALA A 107 -3.72 6.36 -7.18
N ALA A 108 -2.41 6.57 -7.03
CA ALA A 108 -1.59 7.10 -8.12
C ALA A 108 -0.88 5.91 -8.78
N PRO A 109 -1.18 5.56 -10.05
CA PRO A 109 -0.65 4.36 -10.67
C PRO A 109 0.83 4.56 -11.02
N SER A 110 1.74 4.10 -10.17
CA SER A 110 3.14 3.88 -10.55
C SER A 110 3.26 2.48 -11.17
N SER A 111 3.46 2.45 -12.49
CA SER A 111 3.34 1.30 -13.39
C SER A 111 4.45 0.26 -13.30
N ALA A 112 5.26 0.24 -12.24
CA ALA A 112 6.45 -0.63 -12.17
C ALA A 112 6.45 -1.69 -11.04
N ASP A 113 5.67 -1.52 -9.96
CA ASP A 113 5.83 -2.32 -8.73
C ASP A 113 4.56 -3.06 -8.27
N GLU A 114 3.59 -3.23 -9.18
CA GLU A 114 2.25 -3.77 -8.92
C GLU A 114 2.23 -5.27 -8.59
N LYS A 115 3.30 -6.03 -8.89
CA LYS A 115 3.30 -7.50 -8.77
C LYS A 115 3.41 -8.04 -7.34
N THR A 116 3.75 -7.21 -6.35
CA THR A 116 4.14 -7.75 -5.02
C THR A 116 3.30 -7.26 -3.85
N ARG A 117 2.56 -6.14 -3.96
CA ARG A 117 1.88 -5.52 -2.80
C ARG A 117 0.37 -5.76 -2.70
N ASN A 118 -0.27 -6.25 -3.76
CA ASN A 118 -1.69 -6.64 -3.75
C ASN A 118 -1.84 -8.16 -3.93
N ARG A 119 -1.18 -8.97 -3.10
CA ARG A 119 -1.56 -10.39 -3.03
C ARG A 119 -2.81 -10.50 -2.15
N PRO A 120 -3.99 -10.81 -2.70
CA PRO A 120 -5.19 -11.00 -1.90
C PRO A 120 -4.95 -12.02 -0.78
N ALA A 121 -5.48 -11.74 0.41
CA ALA A 121 -5.39 -12.60 1.60
C ALA A 121 -6.28 -13.85 1.52
N LEU A 122 -6.69 -14.25 0.31
CA LEU A 122 -7.50 -15.43 0.11
C LEU A 122 -6.58 -16.64 -0.05
N HIS A 123 -6.85 -17.66 0.75
CA HIS A 123 -6.09 -18.90 0.72
C HIS A 123 -6.99 -20.02 0.24
N TRP A 124 -6.56 -20.71 -0.82
CA TRP A 124 -7.26 -21.89 -1.30
C TRP A 124 -7.06 -23.07 -0.34
N LYS A 125 -8.14 -23.56 0.27
CA LYS A 125 -8.13 -24.73 1.16
C LYS A 125 -8.46 -26.06 0.46
N GLY A 126 -8.74 -26.04 -0.84
CA GLY A 126 -9.00 -27.24 -1.63
C GLY A 126 -7.73 -27.84 -2.26
N SER A 127 -7.89 -28.91 -3.04
CA SER A 127 -6.79 -29.45 -3.85
C SER A 127 -6.54 -28.58 -5.10
N LEU A 128 -5.33 -28.64 -5.67
CA LEU A 128 -5.03 -27.97 -6.95
C LEU A 128 -5.90 -28.48 -8.10
N ALA A 129 -6.27 -29.76 -8.07
CA ALA A 129 -7.18 -30.33 -9.06
C ALA A 129 -8.59 -29.73 -8.95
N ASN A 130 -9.08 -29.50 -7.72
CA ASN A 130 -10.36 -28.82 -7.51
C ASN A 130 -10.30 -27.35 -7.97
N LEU A 131 -9.18 -26.67 -7.74
CA LEU A 131 -8.98 -25.31 -8.25
C LEU A 131 -8.97 -25.29 -9.79
N MET A 132 -8.26 -26.25 -10.41
CA MET A 132 -8.22 -26.40 -11.85
C MET A 132 -9.61 -26.73 -12.43
N GLU A 133 -10.43 -27.50 -11.72
CA GLU A 133 -11.81 -27.78 -12.10
C GLU A 133 -12.64 -26.50 -12.19
N LEU A 134 -12.47 -25.58 -11.24
CA LEU A 134 -13.13 -24.27 -11.25
C LEU A 134 -12.62 -23.38 -12.39
N VAL A 135 -11.30 -23.29 -12.58
CA VAL A 135 -10.68 -22.51 -13.66
C VAL A 135 -11.14 -23.00 -15.03
N ALA A 136 -11.09 -24.32 -15.27
CA ALA A 136 -11.52 -24.92 -16.53
C ALA A 136 -13.02 -24.71 -16.79
N SER A 137 -13.85 -24.77 -15.74
CA SER A 137 -15.29 -24.53 -15.88
C SER A 137 -15.60 -23.09 -16.28
N LEU A 138 -14.88 -22.12 -15.72
CA LEU A 138 -15.00 -20.70 -16.10
C LEU A 138 -14.50 -20.47 -17.51
N ASP A 139 -13.37 -21.08 -17.89
CA ASP A 139 -12.88 -21.07 -19.27
C ASP A 139 -13.97 -21.57 -20.23
N TYR A 140 -14.47 -22.79 -20.02
CA TYR A 140 -15.47 -23.40 -20.91
C TYR A 140 -16.81 -22.67 -20.94
N SER A 141 -17.25 -22.07 -19.83
CA SER A 141 -18.51 -21.33 -19.80
C SER A 141 -18.47 -20.04 -20.62
N GLY A 142 -17.28 -19.47 -20.85
CA GLY A 142 -17.12 -18.21 -21.58
C GLY A 142 -17.72 -16.99 -20.86
N LEU A 143 -18.11 -17.12 -19.59
CA LEU A 143 -18.73 -16.05 -18.81
C LEU A 143 -17.74 -14.96 -18.37
N VAL A 144 -16.43 -15.23 -18.45
CA VAL A 144 -15.39 -14.29 -18.05
C VAL A 144 -14.81 -13.60 -19.29
N THR A 145 -14.98 -12.28 -19.34
CA THR A 145 -14.54 -11.43 -20.44
C THR A 145 -13.55 -10.35 -19.98
N ASP A 146 -12.85 -9.72 -20.92
CA ASP A 146 -12.08 -8.49 -20.68
C ASP A 146 -12.99 -7.25 -20.64
N GLY A 147 -12.42 -6.08 -20.35
CA GLY A 147 -13.16 -4.81 -20.35
C GLY A 147 -13.72 -4.41 -21.72
N LYS A 148 -13.41 -5.14 -22.79
CA LYS A 148 -13.94 -4.97 -24.15
C LYS A 148 -14.95 -6.06 -24.51
N GLY A 149 -15.27 -6.98 -23.60
CA GLY A 149 -16.19 -8.09 -23.82
C GLY A 149 -15.58 -9.32 -24.50
N ASN A 150 -14.27 -9.36 -24.76
CA ASN A 150 -13.63 -10.53 -25.37
C ASN A 150 -13.44 -11.63 -24.32
N ARG A 151 -13.58 -12.89 -24.73
CA ARG A 151 -13.33 -14.05 -23.87
C ARG A 151 -11.87 -14.08 -23.40
N GLN A 152 -11.68 -14.35 -22.11
CA GLN A 152 -10.35 -14.54 -21.53
C GLN A 152 -9.69 -15.83 -22.03
N SER A 153 -8.37 -15.78 -22.22
CA SER A 153 -7.60 -17.00 -22.49
C SER A 153 -7.49 -17.86 -21.24
N PHE A 154 -7.35 -19.19 -21.42
CA PHE A 154 -7.12 -20.11 -20.31
C PHE A 154 -5.90 -19.72 -19.46
N ALA A 155 -4.80 -19.28 -20.09
CA ALA A 155 -3.60 -18.84 -19.38
C ALA A 155 -3.85 -17.57 -18.53
N ALA A 156 -4.65 -16.62 -19.04
CA ALA A 156 -5.03 -15.43 -18.29
C ALA A 156 -5.89 -15.78 -17.07
N LEU A 157 -6.82 -16.72 -17.22
CA LEU A 157 -7.63 -17.23 -16.08
C LEU A 157 -6.76 -17.93 -15.04
N VAL A 158 -5.80 -18.77 -15.46
CA VAL A 158 -4.84 -19.40 -14.53
C VAL A 158 -4.07 -18.34 -13.75
N ALA A 159 -3.48 -17.36 -14.43
CA ALA A 159 -2.71 -16.30 -13.77
C ALA A 159 -3.56 -15.48 -12.79
N ALA A 160 -4.82 -15.21 -13.14
CA ALA A 160 -5.76 -14.52 -12.27
C ALA A 160 -6.05 -15.33 -11.00
N PHE A 161 -6.26 -16.64 -11.12
CA PHE A 161 -6.52 -17.53 -9.99
C PHE A 161 -5.29 -17.78 -9.10
N GLU A 162 -4.10 -17.91 -9.70
CA GLU A 162 -2.83 -17.98 -8.96
C GLU A 162 -2.62 -16.71 -8.12
N THR A 163 -2.89 -15.55 -8.72
CA THR A 163 -2.85 -14.26 -8.03
C THR A 163 -3.91 -14.18 -6.93
N LEU A 164 -5.15 -14.58 -7.24
CA LEU A 164 -6.30 -14.48 -6.33
C LEU A 164 -6.14 -15.32 -5.06
N PHE A 165 -5.55 -16.51 -5.17
CA PHE A 165 -5.42 -17.45 -4.06
C PHE A 165 -4.00 -17.57 -3.52
N ASN A 166 -3.06 -16.77 -4.03
CA ASN A 166 -1.64 -16.83 -3.72
C ASN A 166 -1.11 -18.29 -3.79
N VAL A 167 -1.42 -18.97 -4.90
CA VAL A 167 -1.08 -20.38 -5.14
C VAL A 167 -0.42 -20.50 -6.51
N THR A 168 0.41 -21.53 -6.70
CA THR A 168 0.98 -21.86 -8.00
C THR A 168 0.33 -23.12 -8.55
N LEU A 169 -0.09 -23.08 -9.80
CA LEU A 169 -0.65 -24.20 -10.57
C LEU A 169 0.44 -24.74 -11.51
N PRO A 170 1.27 -25.70 -11.08
CA PRO A 170 2.33 -26.23 -11.92
C PRO A 170 1.72 -26.94 -13.13
N LYS A 171 2.20 -26.58 -14.34
CA LYS A 171 1.76 -27.19 -15.61
C LYS A 171 0.23 -27.21 -15.74
N PRO A 172 -0.41 -26.04 -15.84
CA PRO A 172 -1.87 -25.92 -15.77
C PRO A 172 -2.60 -26.69 -16.88
N TYR A 173 -1.98 -26.85 -18.05
CA TYR A 173 -2.50 -27.66 -19.15
C TYR A 173 -2.50 -29.16 -18.84
N ASP A 174 -1.48 -29.67 -18.16
CA ASP A 174 -1.40 -31.07 -17.75
C ASP A 174 -2.44 -31.37 -16.67
N LEU A 175 -2.57 -30.47 -15.68
CA LEU A 175 -3.61 -30.55 -14.64
C LEU A 175 -5.01 -30.58 -15.27
N ARG A 176 -5.27 -29.73 -16.27
CA ARG A 176 -6.54 -29.73 -17.01
C ARG A 176 -6.74 -31.04 -17.78
N ALA A 177 -5.70 -31.57 -18.40
CA ALA A 177 -5.78 -32.85 -19.10
C ALA A 177 -6.00 -34.03 -18.15
N ASP A 178 -5.42 -34.00 -16.94
CA ASP A 178 -5.64 -34.98 -15.88
C ASP A 178 -7.10 -35.01 -15.42
N LEU A 179 -7.76 -33.85 -15.34
CA LEU A 179 -9.19 -33.78 -15.04
C LEU A 179 -10.01 -34.50 -16.12
N ALA A 180 -9.73 -34.24 -17.39
CA ALA A 180 -10.42 -34.89 -18.51
C ALA A 180 -10.23 -36.42 -18.52
N ARG A 181 -9.11 -36.92 -17.99
CA ARG A 181 -8.82 -38.37 -17.89
C ARG A 181 -9.59 -39.09 -16.78
N ARG A 182 -10.31 -38.40 -15.89
CA ARG A 182 -11.05 -39.02 -14.78
C ARG A 182 -12.32 -39.73 -15.26
N LYS A 183 -12.19 -41.01 -15.62
CA LYS A 183 -13.26 -41.84 -16.23
C LYS A 183 -14.57 -41.96 -15.41
N LYS A 184 -14.53 -41.84 -14.08
CA LYS A 184 -15.72 -42.07 -13.22
C LYS A 184 -16.27 -40.81 -12.54
N ASN A 185 -15.45 -39.79 -12.30
CA ASN A 185 -15.84 -38.57 -11.60
C ASN A 185 -15.14 -37.36 -12.26
N LEU A 186 -15.74 -36.85 -13.34
CA LEU A 186 -15.20 -35.71 -14.10
C LEU A 186 -15.17 -34.42 -13.27
N SER A 187 -16.02 -34.33 -12.25
CA SER A 187 -16.21 -33.14 -11.44
C SER A 187 -16.51 -33.53 -9.99
N VAL A 188 -15.76 -32.97 -9.04
CA VAL A 188 -15.89 -33.23 -7.60
C VAL A 188 -16.21 -31.94 -6.86
N LEU A 189 -15.61 -30.81 -7.25
CA LEU A 189 -15.84 -29.53 -6.61
C LEU A 189 -17.17 -28.90 -7.04
N LEU A 190 -17.50 -28.87 -8.34
CA LEU A 190 -18.67 -28.12 -8.82
C LEU A 190 -20.00 -28.61 -8.24
N PRO A 191 -20.28 -29.93 -8.14
CA PRO A 191 -21.54 -30.41 -7.55
C PRO A 191 -21.65 -29.99 -6.09
N LYS A 192 -20.53 -30.03 -5.35
CA LYS A 192 -20.46 -29.60 -3.95
C LYS A 192 -20.69 -28.10 -3.81
N LEU A 193 -20.12 -27.28 -4.70
CA LEU A 193 -20.36 -25.83 -4.73
C LEU A 193 -21.83 -25.52 -5.03
N ARG A 194 -22.44 -26.22 -6.00
CA ARG A 194 -23.86 -26.09 -6.32
C ARG A 194 -24.74 -26.40 -5.11
N GLU A 195 -24.56 -27.58 -4.49
CA GLU A 195 -25.32 -27.99 -3.32
C GLU A 195 -25.16 -26.99 -2.16
N THR A 196 -23.92 -26.50 -1.93
CA THR A 196 -23.63 -25.50 -0.91
C THR A 196 -24.35 -24.18 -1.20
N TYR A 197 -24.37 -23.75 -2.47
CA TYR A 197 -25.10 -22.54 -2.87
C TYR A 197 -26.60 -22.70 -2.67
N GLU A 198 -27.21 -23.77 -3.21
CA GLU A 198 -28.65 -24.04 -3.14
C GLU A 198 -29.15 -24.15 -1.70
N LYS A 199 -28.36 -24.79 -0.81
CA LYS A 199 -28.71 -24.92 0.61
C LYS A 199 -28.67 -23.58 1.36
N ASN A 200 -27.74 -22.69 1.03
CA ASN A 200 -27.53 -21.47 1.79
C ASN A 200 -28.30 -20.26 1.22
N ILE A 201 -28.50 -20.21 -0.11
CA ILE A 201 -29.14 -19.05 -0.75
C ILE A 201 -30.57 -18.84 -0.28
N VAL A 202 -31.30 -19.91 0.06
CA VAL A 202 -32.67 -19.84 0.59
C VAL A 202 -32.70 -19.18 1.98
N ASN A 203 -31.61 -19.27 2.75
CA ASN A 203 -31.48 -18.66 4.08
C ASN A 203 -30.87 -17.25 4.03
N CYS A 204 -30.29 -16.84 2.89
CA CYS A 204 -29.75 -15.50 2.70
C CYS A 204 -30.87 -14.45 2.68
N GLY A 205 -31.23 -13.93 3.86
CA GLY A 205 -32.20 -12.85 4.02
C GLY A 205 -33.28 -13.08 5.08
N LEU A 206 -33.32 -14.25 5.73
CA LEU A 206 -34.33 -14.60 6.72
C LEU A 206 -33.94 -14.31 8.19
N ASP A 207 -32.68 -13.95 8.47
CA ASP A 207 -32.22 -13.53 9.81
C ASP A 207 -32.46 -12.04 10.13
N ARG A 208 -33.48 -11.43 9.52
CA ARG A 208 -33.93 -10.06 9.85
C ARG A 208 -35.43 -10.04 10.16
N ARG A 209 -35.83 -10.67 11.27
CA ARG A 209 -37.00 -10.27 12.06
C ARG A 209 -36.73 -10.52 13.54
#